data_AF-A0A498SQV9-F1
#
_entry.id   AF-A0A498SQV9-F1
#
_cell.length_a   1.000
_cell.length_b   1.000
_cell.length_c   1.000
_cell.angle_alpha   90.00
_cell.angle_beta   90.00
_cell.angle_gamma   90.00
#
_symmetry.space_group_name_H-M   'P 1'
#
loop_
_entity.id
_entity.type
_entity.pdbx_description
1 polymer ?
#
loop_
_entity_poly.entity_id
_entity_poly.type
_entity_poly.pdbx_seq_one_letter_code
_entity_poly.pdbx_strand_id
1 'polypeptide(L)'
;MVKGDQWHGYDNEETIKIKMKWLKEKGYGGAFIWALDFDDFKGTSCGKGPYPLLNALNNELRDGFVFWSSMLAKSNNEILRKTGRASGSSEIETIKSGFETVRRTSDIKCLESYGLFPHPDDCHLFIHCANDYPYVKQCPLHTFFNDDIKICDHLVNAPITCK
;
A
#
# COMPACT_ATOMS: atom_id res chain seq x y z
N MET A 1 -29.56 -8.09 -8.96
CA MET A 1 -30.98 -8.00 -8.51
C MET A 1 -31.81 -7.37 -9.62
N VAL A 2 -33.02 -7.88 -9.86
CA VAL A 2 -33.96 -7.33 -10.87
C VAL A 2 -35.25 -6.94 -10.17
N LYS A 3 -35.77 -5.74 -10.45
CA LYS A 3 -37.07 -5.26 -9.98
C LYS A 3 -37.78 -4.53 -11.11
N GLY A 4 -38.83 -5.14 -11.66
CA GLY A 4 -39.50 -4.62 -12.85
C GLY A 4 -38.55 -4.59 -14.05
N ASP A 5 -38.36 -3.40 -14.62
CA ASP A 5 -37.44 -3.13 -15.72
C ASP A 5 -36.02 -2.71 -15.26
N GLN A 6 -35.77 -2.61 -13.95
CA GLN A 6 -34.48 -2.19 -13.41
C GLN A 6 -33.57 -3.39 -13.10
N TRP A 7 -32.31 -3.32 -13.53
CA TRP A 7 -31.27 -4.32 -13.25
C TRP A 7 -30.09 -3.68 -12.51
N HIS A 8 -29.65 -4.33 -11.43
CA HIS A 8 -28.50 -3.90 -10.64
C HIS A 8 -27.51 -5.05 -10.46
N GLY A 9 -26.26 -4.83 -10.87
CA GLY A 9 -25.12 -5.70 -10.61
C GLY A 9 -24.29 -5.13 -9.46
N TYR A 10 -24.03 -5.94 -8.44
CA TYR A 10 -23.32 -5.52 -7.23
C TYR A 10 -22.66 -6.74 -6.56
N ASP A 11 -21.75 -6.48 -5.64
CA ASP A 11 -21.17 -7.48 -4.76
C ASP A 11 -21.89 -7.53 -3.41
N ASN A 12 -22.00 -8.74 -2.85
CA ASN A 12 -22.50 -8.97 -1.50
C ASN A 12 -21.46 -9.78 -0.69
N GLU A 13 -21.72 -10.10 0.57
CA GLU A 13 -20.74 -10.86 1.38
C GLU A 13 -20.34 -12.21 0.75
N GLU A 14 -21.27 -12.89 0.07
CA GLU A 14 -20.98 -14.18 -0.56
C GLU A 14 -20.03 -14.02 -1.75
N THR A 15 -20.27 -13.05 -2.63
CA THR A 15 -19.40 -12.81 -3.79
C THR A 15 -18.02 -12.29 -3.35
N ILE A 16 -17.96 -11.46 -2.30
CA ILE A 16 -16.70 -11.03 -1.68
C ILE A 16 -15.91 -12.25 -1.17
N LYS A 17 -16.55 -13.19 -0.46
CA LYS A 17 -15.88 -14.41 0.02
C LYS A 17 -15.30 -15.25 -1.13
N ILE A 18 -16.06 -15.41 -2.22
CA ILE A 18 -15.59 -16.13 -3.41
C ILE A 18 -14.37 -15.43 -4.02
N LYS A 19 -14.40 -14.11 -4.17
CA LYS A 19 -13.27 -13.32 -4.66
C LYS A 19 -12.04 -13.44 -3.75
N MET A 20 -12.22 -13.45 -2.43
CA MET A 20 -11.10 -13.59 -1.49
C MET A 20 -10.48 -15.00 -1.53
N LYS A 21 -11.29 -16.04 -1.72
CA LYS A 21 -10.76 -17.40 -1.94
C LYS A 21 -9.91 -17.47 -3.21
N TRP A 22 -10.42 -16.94 -4.32
CA TRP A 22 -9.67 -16.86 -5.57
C TRP A 22 -8.39 -16.03 -5.42
N LEU A 23 -8.45 -14.90 -4.71
CA LEU A 23 -7.30 -14.05 -4.42
C LEU A 23 -6.20 -14.80 -3.67
N LYS A 24 -6.58 -15.56 -2.63
CA LYS A 24 -5.67 -16.45 -1.89
C LYS A 24 -5.08 -17.54 -2.77
N GLU A 25 -5.89 -18.18 -3.61
CA GLU A 25 -5.43 -19.23 -4.56
C GLU A 25 -4.40 -18.72 -5.56
N LYS A 26 -4.50 -17.44 -5.96
CA LYS A 26 -3.55 -16.78 -6.86
C LYS A 26 -2.33 -16.19 -6.17
N GLY A 27 -2.30 -16.16 -4.84
CA GLY A 27 -1.18 -15.66 -4.06
C GLY A 27 -1.02 -14.14 -4.10
N TYR A 28 -2.10 -13.38 -4.31
CA TYR A 28 -2.06 -11.93 -4.20
C TYR A 28 -1.93 -11.48 -2.73
N GLY A 29 -1.30 -10.33 -2.50
CA GLY A 29 -1.00 -9.82 -1.15
C GLY A 29 -2.17 -9.17 -0.41
N GLY A 30 -3.29 -8.90 -1.08
CA GLY A 30 -4.45 -8.26 -0.46
C GLY A 30 -5.46 -7.75 -1.47
N ALA A 31 -6.57 -7.20 -0.98
CA ALA A 31 -7.64 -6.63 -1.78
C ALA A 31 -7.75 -5.11 -1.55
N PHE A 32 -8.07 -4.38 -2.61
CA PHE A 32 -8.44 -2.98 -2.55
C PHE A 32 -9.96 -2.84 -2.55
N ILE A 33 -10.50 -1.92 -1.75
CA ILE A 33 -11.93 -1.64 -1.66
C ILE A 33 -12.21 -0.20 -2.07
N TRP A 34 -13.16 -0.02 -3.00
CA TRP A 34 -13.75 1.27 -3.30
C TRP A 34 -15.26 1.19 -3.00
N ALA A 35 -15.78 1.90 -2.01
CA ALA A 35 -15.09 2.68 -0.98
C ALA A 35 -15.78 2.46 0.37
N LEU A 36 -15.19 2.96 1.47
CA LEU A 36 -15.71 2.74 2.82
C LEU A 36 -17.14 3.29 3.01
N ASP A 37 -17.44 4.43 2.39
CA ASP A 37 -18.70 5.16 2.48
C ASP A 37 -19.83 4.55 1.62
N PHE A 38 -19.50 3.61 0.72
CA PHE A 38 -20.49 2.86 -0.07
C PHE A 38 -20.82 1.49 0.50
N ASP A 39 -20.15 1.05 1.56
CA ASP A 39 -20.62 -0.07 2.39
C ASP A 39 -21.75 0.41 3.32
N ASP A 40 -22.46 -0.50 4.00
CA ASP A 40 -23.40 -0.11 5.07
C ASP A 40 -22.61 0.27 6.33
N PHE A 41 -21.87 1.39 6.26
CA PHE A 41 -20.93 1.82 7.29
C PHE A 41 -21.61 2.17 8.63
N LYS A 42 -22.90 2.52 8.59
CA LYS A 42 -23.72 2.76 9.80
C LYS A 42 -24.37 1.48 10.33
N GLY A 43 -24.50 0.46 9.50
CA GLY A 43 -25.18 -0.80 9.84
C GLY A 43 -26.70 -0.67 9.94
N THR A 44 -27.29 0.33 9.29
CA THR A 44 -28.70 0.69 9.44
C THR A 44 -29.56 0.30 8.24
N SER A 45 -28.96 -0.17 7.15
CA SER A 45 -29.66 -0.39 5.87
C SER A 45 -29.82 -1.87 5.54
N CYS A 46 -28.81 -2.68 5.81
CA CYS A 46 -28.77 -4.09 5.38
C CYS A 46 -29.17 -5.07 6.50
N GLY A 47 -29.29 -4.62 7.75
CA GLY A 47 -29.61 -5.47 8.90
C GLY A 47 -28.48 -6.42 9.32
N LYS A 48 -27.24 -6.12 8.90
CA LYS A 48 -26.05 -6.97 9.14
C LYS A 48 -24.99 -6.33 10.04
N GLY A 49 -25.32 -5.20 10.66
CA GLY A 49 -24.37 -4.37 11.38
C GLY A 49 -23.47 -3.56 10.44
N PRO A 50 -22.57 -2.74 11.00
CA PRO A 50 -21.74 -1.84 10.21
C PRO A 50 -20.68 -2.59 9.39
N TYR A 51 -20.43 -2.09 8.18
CA TYR A 51 -19.40 -2.59 7.26
C TYR A 51 -19.49 -4.08 6.89
N PRO A 52 -20.65 -4.60 6.45
CA PRO A 52 -20.81 -6.03 6.17
C PRO A 52 -19.86 -6.54 5.07
N LEU A 53 -19.56 -5.76 4.03
CA LEU A 53 -18.68 -6.19 2.95
C LEU A 53 -17.21 -6.18 3.38
N LEU A 54 -16.77 -5.12 4.06
CA LEU A 54 -15.41 -5.04 4.58
C LEU A 54 -15.16 -6.12 5.65
N ASN A 55 -16.14 -6.43 6.49
CA ASN A 55 -16.04 -7.52 7.46
C ASN A 55 -15.94 -8.88 6.78
N ALA A 56 -16.70 -9.13 5.71
CA ALA A 56 -16.57 -10.35 4.93
C ALA A 56 -15.17 -10.50 4.32
N LEU A 57 -14.62 -9.42 3.76
CA LEU A 57 -13.26 -9.35 3.23
C LEU A 57 -12.23 -9.65 4.33
N ASN A 58 -12.29 -8.93 5.45
CA ASN A 58 -11.36 -9.08 6.57
C ASN A 58 -11.40 -10.49 7.17
N ASN A 59 -12.58 -11.07 7.37
CA ASN A 59 -12.71 -12.42 7.92
C ASN A 59 -12.03 -13.46 7.01
N GLU A 60 -12.18 -13.34 5.69
CA GLU A 60 -11.55 -14.27 4.75
C GLU A 60 -10.03 -14.11 4.62
N LEU A 61 -9.51 -12.89 4.77
CA LEU A 61 -8.07 -12.62 4.68
C LEU A 61 -7.33 -12.85 6.01
N ARG A 62 -8.00 -12.77 7.16
CA ARG A 62 -7.40 -12.98 8.48
C ARG A 62 -6.97 -14.41 8.75
N ASP A 63 -7.61 -15.40 8.12
CA ASP A 63 -7.26 -16.83 8.27
C ASP A 63 -5.96 -17.24 7.53
N GLY A 64 -5.06 -16.28 7.30
CA GLY A 64 -3.82 -16.44 6.53
C GLY A 64 -2.65 -17.02 7.33
N PHE A 65 -2.72 -18.28 7.76
CA PHE A 65 -1.52 -19.06 8.12
C PHE A 65 -1.66 -20.59 7.92
N VAL A 66 -2.21 -21.06 6.81
CA VAL A 66 -2.11 -22.50 6.42
C VAL A 66 -1.54 -22.69 5.00
N PHE A 67 -1.69 -21.69 4.14
CA PHE A 67 -1.25 -21.80 2.74
C PHE A 67 0.27 -21.70 2.58
N TRP A 68 0.96 -20.80 3.30
CA TRP A 68 2.44 -20.72 3.22
C TRP A 68 3.11 -21.99 3.77
N SER A 69 2.52 -22.61 4.80
CA SER A 69 3.02 -23.88 5.37
C SER A 69 2.89 -25.04 4.37
N SER A 70 1.76 -25.15 3.66
CA SER A 70 1.56 -26.22 2.66
C SER A 70 2.33 -25.99 1.34
N MET A 71 2.57 -24.73 0.96
CA MET A 71 3.35 -24.38 -0.23
C MET A 71 4.87 -24.49 0.01
N LEU A 72 5.37 -24.08 1.18
CA LEU A 72 6.75 -24.37 1.61
C LEU A 72 6.99 -25.87 1.84
N ALA A 73 6.03 -26.60 2.42
CA ALA A 73 6.16 -28.05 2.60
C ALA A 73 6.30 -28.79 1.26
N LYS A 74 5.68 -28.28 0.18
CA LYS A 74 5.86 -28.81 -1.18
C LYS A 74 7.21 -28.42 -1.79
N SER A 75 7.72 -27.22 -1.50
CA SER A 75 9.01 -26.73 -2.01
C SER A 75 10.23 -27.39 -1.34
N ASN A 76 10.11 -27.77 -0.06
CA ASN A 76 11.26 -28.24 0.73
C ASN A 76 11.72 -29.68 0.40
N ASN A 77 10.92 -30.45 -0.34
CA ASN A 77 11.27 -31.84 -0.69
C ASN A 77 12.10 -31.98 -1.98
N GLU A 78 12.29 -30.89 -2.75
CA GLU A 78 13.19 -30.91 -3.92
C GLU A 78 14.55 -30.27 -3.66
N ILE A 79 14.67 -29.36 -2.68
CA ILE A 79 15.89 -28.56 -2.48
C ILE A 79 16.93 -29.27 -1.57
N LEU A 80 16.51 -30.16 -0.66
CA LEU A 80 17.41 -30.89 0.25
C LEU A 80 18.21 -32.03 -0.40
N ARG A 81 18.08 -32.28 -1.71
CA ARG A 81 18.83 -33.34 -2.41
C ARG A 81 19.95 -32.86 -3.33
N LYS A 82 20.17 -31.55 -3.51
CA LYS A 82 21.02 -31.09 -4.63
C LYS A 82 22.15 -30.11 -4.37
N THR A 83 22.46 -29.67 -3.15
CA THR A 83 23.63 -28.79 -2.96
C THR A 83 24.41 -29.13 -1.70
N GLY A 84 25.25 -30.16 -1.82
CA GLY A 84 26.46 -30.23 -1.02
C GLY A 84 27.51 -29.24 -1.53
N ARG A 85 28.07 -28.48 -0.58
CA ARG A 85 29.49 -28.07 -0.45
C ARG A 85 29.96 -26.67 -0.93
N ALA A 86 30.64 -26.01 0.04
CA ALA A 86 31.61 -24.89 0.02
C ALA A 86 31.07 -23.48 -0.31
N SER A 87 31.03 -22.53 0.64
CA SER A 87 32.12 -21.77 1.32
C SER A 87 32.86 -20.80 0.40
N GLY A 88 32.73 -19.50 0.69
CA GLY A 88 33.48 -18.43 0.03
C GLY A 88 32.98 -17.04 0.45
N SER A 89 33.53 -16.50 1.53
CA SER A 89 33.43 -15.10 1.94
C SER A 89 34.43 -14.25 1.16
N SER A 90 34.03 -13.07 0.68
CA SER A 90 34.98 -12.01 0.37
C SER A 90 34.32 -10.64 0.50
N GLU A 91 34.99 -9.81 1.30
CA GLU A 91 34.70 -8.42 1.66
C GLU A 91 34.78 -7.49 0.44
N ILE A 92 34.02 -6.39 0.44
CA ILE A 92 34.24 -5.26 -0.47
C ILE A 92 34.53 -4.01 0.36
N GLU A 93 35.69 -3.43 0.09
CA GLU A 93 36.31 -2.29 0.76
C GLU A 93 35.60 -0.95 0.48
N THR A 94 35.61 -0.12 1.52
CA THR A 94 35.03 1.23 1.58
C THR A 94 35.88 2.26 0.84
N ILE A 95 35.35 2.85 -0.24
CA ILE A 95 35.94 4.05 -0.85
C ILE A 95 35.42 5.30 -0.13
N LYS A 96 36.32 5.98 0.59
CA LYS A 96 36.13 7.35 1.06
C LYS A 96 36.44 8.31 -0.08
N SER A 97 35.46 9.10 -0.51
CA SER A 97 35.72 10.38 -1.16
C SER A 97 34.69 11.40 -0.68
N GLY A 98 35.19 12.51 -0.14
CA GLY A 98 34.36 13.62 0.30
C GLY A 98 33.64 14.27 -0.87
N PHE A 99 32.35 14.50 -0.67
CA PHE A 99 31.59 15.53 -1.37
C PHE A 99 30.69 16.21 -0.34
N GLU A 100 30.50 17.50 -0.53
CA GLU A 100 29.93 18.48 0.40
C GLU A 100 28.57 18.07 0.97
N THR A 101 28.25 18.60 2.15
CA THR A 101 27.16 18.19 3.05
C THR A 101 25.80 17.99 2.36
N VAL A 102 25.49 16.76 1.96
CA VAL A 102 24.12 16.31 1.73
C VAL A 102 23.41 16.32 3.08
N ARG A 103 22.49 17.27 3.27
CA ARG A 103 21.59 17.25 4.44
C ARG A 103 20.87 15.92 4.45
N ARG A 104 21.14 15.13 5.48
CA ARG A 104 20.58 13.79 5.63
C ARG A 104 19.07 13.90 5.73
N THR A 105 18.39 12.98 5.06
CA THR A 105 16.97 12.62 5.21
C THR A 105 16.52 12.34 6.66
N SER A 106 17.43 12.43 7.64
CA SER A 106 17.18 12.21 9.07
C SER A 106 16.47 13.36 9.79
N ASP A 107 16.38 14.55 9.18
CA ASP A 107 15.82 15.74 9.84
C ASP A 107 14.37 16.06 9.42
N ILE A 108 13.78 15.23 8.55
CA ILE A 108 12.40 15.41 8.10
C ILE A 108 11.47 15.01 9.25
N LYS A 109 10.66 15.96 9.73
CA LYS A 109 9.65 15.76 10.77
C LYS A 109 8.26 16.06 10.22
N CYS A 110 7.28 15.38 10.79
CA CYS A 110 5.88 15.67 10.53
C CYS A 110 5.46 16.97 11.22
N LEU A 111 4.79 17.85 10.47
CA LEU A 111 4.15 19.04 11.05
C LEU A 111 2.90 18.67 11.86
N GLU A 112 2.16 17.69 11.36
CA GLU A 112 0.99 17.10 12.02
C GLU A 112 1.08 15.57 11.97
N SER A 113 0.37 14.88 12.88
CA SER A 113 0.41 13.42 12.98
C SER A 113 -0.04 12.70 11.72
N TYR A 114 -0.87 13.35 10.90
CA TYR A 114 -1.34 12.84 9.63
C TYR A 114 -1.40 13.95 8.59
N GLY A 115 -1.11 13.63 7.32
CA GLY A 115 -1.29 14.57 6.22
C GLY A 115 -0.25 14.46 5.12
N LEU A 116 -0.38 15.32 4.12
CA LEU A 116 0.58 15.50 3.02
C LEU A 116 1.19 16.90 3.11
N PHE A 117 2.51 16.99 3.07
CA PHE A 117 3.27 18.23 3.27
C PHE A 117 4.36 18.38 2.20
N PRO A 118 4.76 19.60 1.86
CA PRO A 118 5.83 19.84 0.89
C PRO A 118 7.17 19.35 1.45
N HIS A 119 8.02 18.80 0.59
CA HIS A 119 9.40 18.50 0.95
C HIS A 119 10.21 19.81 0.97
N PRO A 120 11.09 20.02 1.97
CA PRO A 120 11.79 21.29 2.16
C PRO A 120 12.78 21.64 1.04
N ASP A 121 13.36 20.63 0.40
CA ASP A 121 14.48 20.82 -0.53
C ASP A 121 14.17 20.40 -1.98
N ASP A 122 13.03 19.76 -2.24
CA ASP A 122 12.75 19.19 -3.57
C ASP A 122 11.25 19.20 -3.88
N CYS A 123 10.85 19.98 -4.88
CA CYS A 123 9.47 20.15 -5.28
C CYS A 123 8.82 18.92 -5.95
N HIS A 124 9.64 17.96 -6.40
CA HIS A 124 9.18 16.66 -6.89
C HIS A 124 8.95 15.66 -5.76
N LEU A 125 9.29 16.01 -4.53
CA LEU A 125 9.06 15.19 -3.35
C LEU A 125 7.97 15.80 -2.46
N PHE A 126 7.27 14.95 -1.73
CA PHE A 126 6.33 15.34 -0.67
C PHE A 126 6.45 14.38 0.50
N ILE A 127 6.04 14.85 1.68
CA ILE A 127 6.08 14.09 2.92
C ILE A 127 4.65 13.63 3.22
N HIS A 128 4.43 12.33 3.25
CA HIS A 128 3.22 11.74 3.80
C HIS A 128 3.46 11.38 5.26
N CYS A 129 2.68 11.95 6.17
CA CYS A 129 2.76 11.67 7.59
C CYS A 129 1.67 10.71 8.02
N ALA A 130 2.03 9.70 8.81
CA ALA A 130 1.07 8.82 9.48
C ALA A 130 1.58 8.42 10.87
N ASN A 131 0.83 8.77 11.91
CA ASN A 131 1.25 8.63 13.32
C ASN A 131 2.62 9.29 13.61
N ASP A 132 2.82 10.51 13.12
CA ASP A 132 4.07 11.28 13.27
C ASP A 132 5.29 10.67 12.54
N TYR A 133 5.12 9.56 11.82
CA TYR A 133 6.17 8.98 10.99
C TYR A 133 6.15 9.59 9.58
N PRO A 134 7.26 10.21 9.14
CA PRO A 134 7.36 10.83 7.83
C PRO A 134 7.75 9.80 6.77
N TYR A 135 7.01 9.79 5.67
CA TYR A 135 7.30 9.01 4.46
C TYR A 135 7.54 9.97 3.30
N VAL A 136 8.80 10.11 2.88
CA VAL A 136 9.13 10.88 1.67
C VAL A 136 8.69 10.09 0.44
N LYS A 137 7.92 10.74 -0.42
CA LYS A 137 7.36 10.18 -1.65
C LYS A 137 7.68 11.09 -2.81
N GLN A 138 7.88 10.48 -3.97
CA GLN A 138 8.10 11.20 -5.21
C GLN A 138 6.77 11.36 -5.97
N CYS A 139 6.55 12.55 -6.49
CA CYS A 139 5.48 12.82 -7.43
C CYS A 139 5.70 12.06 -8.75
N PRO A 140 4.64 11.80 -9.54
CA PRO A 140 4.79 11.35 -10.92
C PRO A 140 5.76 12.24 -11.71
N LEU A 141 6.43 11.65 -12.71
CA LEU A 141 7.41 12.38 -13.52
C LEU A 141 6.82 13.68 -14.08
N HIS A 142 7.60 14.75 -14.00
CA HIS A 142 7.25 16.10 -14.46
C HIS A 142 6.07 16.76 -13.72
N THR A 143 5.71 16.26 -12.54
CA THR A 143 4.74 16.91 -11.64
C THR A 143 5.38 17.34 -10.32
N PHE A 144 4.75 18.30 -9.65
CA PHE A 144 5.26 19.00 -8.48
C PHE A 144 4.19 19.01 -7.40
N PHE A 145 4.59 18.90 -6.14
CA PHE A 145 3.60 18.89 -5.05
C PHE A 145 2.94 20.27 -4.89
N ASN A 146 1.61 20.30 -5.01
CA ASN A 146 0.78 21.46 -4.78
C ASN A 146 0.20 21.39 -3.36
N ASP A 147 0.66 22.29 -2.49
CA ASP A 147 0.29 22.29 -1.07
C ASP A 147 -1.13 22.82 -0.81
N ASP A 148 -1.75 23.53 -1.76
CA ASP A 148 -3.11 24.04 -1.58
C ASP A 148 -4.16 22.93 -1.73
N ILE A 149 -3.92 22.01 -2.68
CA ILE A 149 -4.84 20.90 -3.01
C ILE A 149 -4.32 19.52 -2.62
N LYS A 150 -3.11 19.46 -2.02
CA LYS A 150 -2.47 18.24 -1.50
C LYS A 150 -2.30 17.12 -2.54
N ILE A 151 -2.00 17.47 -3.79
CA ILE A 151 -1.72 16.52 -4.88
C ILE A 151 -0.49 16.96 -5.70
N CYS A 152 0.03 16.05 -6.51
CA CYS A 152 1.05 16.40 -7.50
C CYS A 152 0.40 16.97 -8.77
N ASP A 153 0.84 18.15 -9.18
CA ASP A 153 0.24 18.93 -10.28
C ASP A 153 1.32 19.43 -11.25
N HIS A 154 0.93 20.09 -12.33
CA HIS A 154 1.84 20.67 -13.31
C HIS A 154 2.63 21.87 -12.78
N LEU A 155 3.80 22.15 -13.37
CA LEU A 155 4.72 23.22 -12.97
C LEU A 155 4.06 24.60 -12.80
N VAL A 156 3.02 24.90 -13.59
CA VAL A 156 2.27 26.17 -13.51
C VAL A 156 1.66 26.41 -12.12
N ASN A 157 1.29 25.32 -11.43
CA ASN A 157 0.67 25.29 -10.11
C ASN A 157 1.68 24.91 -9.01
N ALA A 158 2.96 24.74 -9.35
CA ALA A 158 4.00 24.50 -8.37
C ALA A 158 4.30 25.77 -7.55
N PRO A 159 4.80 25.62 -6.31
CA PRO A 159 5.31 26.73 -5.52
C PRO A 159 6.33 27.57 -6.31
N ILE A 160 6.39 28.89 -6.04
CA ILE A 160 7.30 29.81 -6.75
C ILE A 160 8.76 29.38 -6.62
N THR A 161 9.14 28.76 -5.50
CA THR A 161 10.48 28.20 -5.27
C THR A 161 10.89 27.11 -6.27
N CYS A 162 9.93 26.59 -7.03
CA CYS A 162 10.11 25.52 -8.01
C CYS A 162 10.11 26.03 -9.47
N LYS A 163 9.87 27.33 -9.68
CA LYS A 163 9.86 28.00 -10.98
C LYS A 163 11.19 28.71 -11.22
#